data_AF-A0A1Q7TUS3-F1
#
_entry.id   AF-A0A1Q7TUS3-F1
#
_cell.length_a   1.000
_cell.length_b   1.000
_cell.length_c   1.000
_cell.angle_alpha   90.00
_cell.angle_beta   90.00
_cell.angle_gamma   90.00
#
_symmetry.space_group_name_H-M   'P 1'
#
loop_
_entity.id
_entity.type
_entity.pdbx_description
1 polymer ?
#
loop_
_entity_poly.entity_id
_entity_poly.type
_entity_poly.pdbx_seq_one_letter_code
_entity_poly.pdbx_strand_id
1 'polypeptide(L)'
;MERAAFSALNAERAAAGEPVFANPRNFAAGSLRQLDPAVTASRPLKFFAYAWGEASAPIAKTQADALARFRDWGFSVNPQSKLCRGVAELISYHDDLEARRSELPYDIDGVVYKINDLDLQNRLGMRSRAPRWALAHKFAAQQAQTIMRDIMITVGRQGTLTPTAILEPVTVGGVVVQRATLHNEDEIQRKDARKGDTVIVQRAGDVIPQIVGVILERRPKDAEPYHASTSRGSAKSTSPPFGRTG
;
A
#
# COMPACT_ATOMS: atom_id res chain seq x y z
N MET A 1 -5.92 -11.87 -2.85
CA MET A 1 -5.27 -13.05 -2.25
C MET A 1 -5.52 -12.98 -0.76
N GLU A 2 -5.79 -14.12 -0.12
CA GLU A 2 -5.95 -14.16 1.33
C GLU A 2 -4.59 -14.06 2.04
N ARG A 3 -4.58 -13.43 3.22
CA ARG A 3 -3.38 -13.14 4.01
C ARG A 3 -2.66 -14.43 4.41
N ALA A 4 -3.40 -15.46 4.83
CA ALA A 4 -2.83 -16.76 5.16
C ALA A 4 -2.13 -17.42 3.96
N ALA A 5 -2.78 -17.42 2.79
CA ALA A 5 -2.20 -17.94 1.56
C ALA A 5 -0.94 -17.15 1.13
N PHE A 6 -0.94 -15.82 1.32
CA PHE A 6 0.23 -14.98 1.06
C PHE A 6 1.40 -15.30 2.00
N SER A 7 1.12 -15.44 3.31
CA SER A 7 2.13 -15.80 4.30
C SER A 7 2.74 -17.17 4.03
N ALA A 8 1.92 -18.18 3.70
CA ALA A 8 2.40 -19.51 3.33
C ALA A 8 3.31 -19.47 2.08
N LEU A 9 2.88 -18.76 1.03
CA LEU A 9 3.67 -18.61 -0.19
C LEU A 9 5.03 -17.94 0.08
N ASN A 10 5.07 -16.89 0.91
CA ASN A 10 6.32 -16.24 1.25
C ASN A 10 7.23 -17.13 2.12
N ALA A 11 6.66 -17.97 2.99
CA ALA A 11 7.43 -18.94 3.78
C ALA A 11 8.10 -20.00 2.88
N GLU A 12 7.37 -20.53 1.90
CA GLU A 12 7.92 -21.47 0.90
C GLU A 12 9.06 -20.85 0.09
N ARG A 13 8.89 -19.60 -0.36
CA ARG A 13 9.94 -18.87 -1.10
C ARG A 13 11.17 -18.63 -0.24
N ALA A 14 10.99 -18.22 1.01
CA ALA A 14 12.10 -18.02 1.94
C ALA A 14 12.86 -19.33 2.20
N ALA A 15 12.15 -20.44 2.37
CA ALA A 15 12.77 -21.76 2.52
C ALA A 15 13.56 -22.20 1.27
N ALA A 16 13.12 -21.78 0.08
CA ALA A 16 13.82 -22.02 -1.18
C ALA A 16 14.95 -21.00 -1.48
N GLY A 17 15.22 -20.03 -0.59
CA GLY A 17 16.22 -18.98 -0.81
C GLY A 17 15.81 -17.95 -1.86
N GLU A 18 14.54 -17.89 -2.23
CA GLU A 18 14.01 -16.95 -3.23
C GLU A 18 13.58 -15.62 -2.59
N PRO A 19 13.61 -14.51 -3.34
CA PRO A 19 13.04 -13.25 -2.88
C PRO A 19 11.55 -13.38 -2.56
N VAL A 20 11.16 -12.91 -1.37
CA VAL A 20 9.76 -12.85 -0.93
C VAL A 20 9.02 -11.69 -1.58
N PHE A 21 7.69 -11.81 -1.69
CA PHE A 21 6.84 -10.73 -2.18
C PHE A 21 6.58 -9.70 -1.07
N ALA A 22 6.57 -8.42 -1.44
CA ALA A 22 6.45 -7.31 -0.49
C ALA A 22 5.05 -7.15 0.12
N ASN A 23 3.99 -7.31 -0.67
CA ASN A 23 2.60 -7.24 -0.19
C ASN A 23 1.64 -8.00 -1.12
N PRO A 24 0.42 -8.35 -0.65
CA PRO A 24 -0.56 -9.07 -1.46
C PRO A 24 -1.01 -8.35 -2.73
N ARG A 25 -1.02 -7.01 -2.75
CA ARG A 25 -1.43 -6.22 -3.93
C ARG A 25 -0.43 -6.34 -5.07
N ASN A 26 0.85 -6.13 -4.79
CA ASN A 26 1.93 -6.25 -5.75
C ASN A 26 2.05 -7.68 -6.26
N PHE A 27 1.89 -8.65 -5.36
CA PHE A 27 1.82 -10.06 -5.74
C PHE A 27 0.66 -10.33 -6.69
N ALA A 28 -0.57 -9.90 -6.37
CA ALA A 28 -1.72 -10.13 -7.23
C ALA A 28 -1.58 -9.46 -8.60
N ALA A 29 -1.08 -8.23 -8.65
CA ALA A 29 -0.85 -7.51 -9.90
C ALA A 29 0.21 -8.19 -10.78
N GLY A 30 1.31 -8.64 -10.19
CA GLY A 30 2.35 -9.40 -10.91
C GLY A 30 1.85 -10.78 -11.35
N SER A 31 1.05 -11.44 -10.51
CA SER A 31 0.47 -12.75 -10.79
C SER A 31 -0.50 -12.73 -11.96
N LEU A 32 -1.25 -11.65 -12.16
CA LEU A 32 -2.16 -11.49 -13.30
C LEU A 32 -1.46 -11.10 -14.61
N ARG A 33 -0.21 -10.65 -14.55
CA ARG A 33 0.57 -10.15 -15.71
C ARG A 33 1.63 -11.15 -16.15
N GLN A 34 1.29 -12.42 -16.15
CA GLN A 34 2.17 -13.49 -16.62
C GLN A 34 1.91 -13.78 -18.09
N LEU A 35 2.99 -14.01 -18.85
CA LEU A 35 2.89 -14.45 -20.24
C LEU A 35 2.29 -15.85 -20.33
N ASP A 36 2.72 -16.74 -19.43
CA ASP A 36 2.17 -18.08 -19.30
C ASP A 36 0.99 -18.09 -18.31
N PRO A 37 -0.25 -18.39 -18.76
CA PRO A 37 -1.41 -18.47 -17.88
C PRO A 37 -1.31 -19.58 -16.82
N ALA A 38 -0.52 -20.64 -17.04
CA ALA A 38 -0.31 -21.69 -16.04
C ALA A 38 0.36 -21.13 -14.76
N VAL A 39 1.23 -20.13 -14.90
CA VAL A 39 1.84 -19.44 -13.76
C VAL A 39 0.78 -18.67 -12.97
N THR A 40 -0.21 -18.07 -13.63
CA THR A 40 -1.32 -17.40 -12.96
C THR A 40 -2.23 -18.41 -12.26
N ALA A 41 -2.54 -19.52 -12.93
CA ALA A 41 -3.40 -20.58 -12.41
C ALA A 41 -2.84 -21.23 -11.13
N SER A 42 -1.51 -21.30 -10.97
CA SER A 42 -0.89 -21.80 -9.74
C SER A 42 -0.95 -20.81 -8.56
N ARG A 43 -1.39 -19.55 -8.78
CA ARG A 43 -1.50 -18.56 -7.69
C ARG A 43 -2.90 -18.59 -7.07
N PRO A 44 -3.02 -18.51 -5.73
CA PRO A 44 -4.31 -18.53 -5.04
C PRO A 44 -5.00 -17.16 -5.12
N LEU A 45 -5.27 -16.69 -6.33
CA LEU A 45 -5.97 -15.45 -6.60
C LEU A 45 -7.47 -15.62 -6.32
N LYS A 46 -8.06 -14.58 -5.75
CA LYS A 46 -9.49 -14.48 -5.43
C LYS A 46 -10.00 -13.14 -5.94
N PHE A 47 -11.28 -13.08 -6.26
CA PHE A 47 -11.92 -11.92 -6.86
C PHE A 47 -13.22 -11.59 -6.13
N PHE A 48 -13.54 -10.30 -6.02
CA PHE A 48 -14.86 -9.84 -5.61
C PHE A 48 -15.45 -8.93 -6.70
N ALA A 49 -16.63 -9.28 -7.20
CA ALA A 49 -17.41 -8.43 -8.10
C ALA A 49 -18.03 -7.27 -7.31
N TYR A 50 -17.91 -6.05 -7.82
CA TYR A 50 -18.41 -4.83 -7.16
C TYR A 50 -19.03 -3.78 -8.09
N ALA A 51 -18.87 -3.94 -9.41
CA ALA A 51 -19.37 -3.05 -10.45
C ALA A 51 -19.36 -3.80 -11.80
N TRP A 52 -19.93 -3.17 -12.82
CA TRP A 52 -19.92 -3.63 -14.20
C TRP A 52 -19.59 -2.47 -15.13
N GLY A 53 -19.23 -2.81 -16.37
CA GLY A 53 -19.05 -1.85 -17.45
C GLY A 53 -20.26 -1.86 -18.36
N GLU A 54 -20.07 -2.34 -19.58
CA GLU A 54 -21.13 -2.48 -20.57
C GLU A 54 -22.13 -3.58 -20.19
N ALA A 55 -23.41 -3.32 -20.46
CA ALA A 55 -24.49 -4.28 -20.28
C ALA A 55 -25.55 -4.07 -21.37
N SER A 56 -26.07 -5.16 -21.93
CA SER A 56 -27.13 -5.13 -22.95
C SER A 56 -28.50 -4.68 -22.42
N ALA A 57 -28.68 -4.75 -21.10
CA ALA A 57 -29.88 -4.30 -20.40
C ALA A 57 -29.52 -3.83 -18.98
N PRO A 58 -30.37 -3.04 -18.32
CA PRO A 58 -30.16 -2.65 -16.92
C PRO A 58 -29.99 -3.87 -16.00
N ILE A 59 -28.86 -3.92 -15.29
CA ILE A 59 -28.54 -5.03 -14.38
C ILE A 59 -29.42 -4.98 -13.12
N ALA A 60 -29.79 -3.80 -12.63
CA ALA A 60 -30.62 -3.66 -11.45
C ALA A 60 -31.19 -2.23 -11.34
N LYS A 61 -31.99 -1.97 -10.30
CA LYS A 61 -32.38 -0.62 -9.88
C LYS A 61 -31.48 -0.06 -8.79
N THR A 62 -30.90 -0.93 -7.96
CA THR A 62 -30.01 -0.54 -6.87
C THR A 62 -28.65 -1.24 -6.92
N GLN A 63 -27.63 -0.64 -6.32
CA GLN A 63 -26.32 -1.24 -6.13
C GLN A 63 -26.42 -2.54 -5.32
N ALA A 64 -27.26 -2.58 -4.29
CA ALA A 64 -27.51 -3.78 -3.48
C ALA A 64 -28.09 -4.94 -4.33
N ASP A 65 -29.07 -4.64 -5.19
CA ASP A 65 -29.67 -5.62 -6.10
C ASP A 65 -28.66 -6.10 -7.16
N ALA A 66 -27.82 -5.21 -7.67
CA ALA A 66 -26.75 -5.59 -8.60
C ALA A 66 -25.75 -6.56 -7.94
N LEU A 67 -25.36 -6.31 -6.69
CA LEU A 67 -24.52 -7.23 -5.92
C LEU A 67 -25.22 -8.58 -5.67
N ALA A 68 -26.53 -8.60 -5.41
CA ALA A 68 -27.28 -9.84 -5.30
C ALA A 68 -27.26 -10.62 -6.62
N ARG A 69 -27.55 -9.95 -7.74
CA ARG A 69 -27.52 -10.55 -9.08
C ARG A 69 -26.15 -11.11 -9.46
N PHE A 70 -25.06 -10.44 -9.05
CA PHE A 70 -23.72 -10.99 -9.23
C PHE A 70 -23.52 -12.32 -8.51
N ARG A 71 -24.05 -12.48 -7.30
CA ARG A 71 -24.01 -13.77 -6.60
C ARG A 71 -24.83 -14.83 -7.34
N ASP A 72 -26.01 -14.47 -7.85
CA ASP A 72 -26.87 -15.38 -8.61
C ASP A 72 -26.19 -15.87 -9.90
N TRP A 73 -25.34 -15.04 -10.51
CA TRP A 73 -24.51 -15.41 -11.66
C TRP A 73 -23.23 -16.18 -11.30
N GLY A 74 -23.01 -16.48 -10.02
CA GLY A 74 -21.84 -17.23 -9.55
C GLY A 74 -20.59 -16.39 -9.25
N PHE A 75 -20.68 -15.06 -9.31
CA PHE A 75 -19.57 -14.22 -8.87
C PHE A 75 -19.48 -14.19 -7.34
N SER A 76 -18.26 -14.22 -6.84
CA SER A 76 -17.98 -13.89 -5.44
C SER A 76 -18.21 -12.39 -5.21
N VAL A 77 -18.98 -12.03 -4.20
CA VAL A 77 -19.21 -10.64 -3.76
C VAL A 77 -18.72 -10.50 -2.33
N ASN A 78 -18.17 -9.35 -1.98
CA ASN A 78 -17.60 -9.15 -0.65
C ASN A 78 -18.70 -9.29 0.44
N PRO A 79 -18.55 -10.22 1.41
CA PRO A 79 -19.53 -10.42 2.48
C PRO A 79 -19.64 -9.21 3.43
N GLN A 80 -18.65 -8.32 3.44
CA GLN A 80 -18.65 -7.04 4.16
C GLN A 80 -19.36 -5.93 3.36
N SER A 81 -20.25 -6.25 2.41
CA SER A 81 -21.08 -5.25 1.73
C SER A 81 -22.35 -5.00 2.54
N LYS A 82 -22.57 -3.76 3.00
CA LYS A 82 -23.70 -3.41 3.85
C LYS A 82 -24.46 -2.20 3.30
N LEU A 83 -25.79 -2.29 3.22
CA LEU A 83 -26.65 -1.15 2.96
C LEU A 83 -26.74 -0.31 4.24
N CYS A 84 -26.39 0.96 4.15
CA CYS A 84 -26.43 1.90 5.27
C CYS A 84 -27.39 3.06 4.94
N ARG A 85 -28.17 3.50 5.92
CA ARG A 85 -29.16 4.57 5.81
C ARG A 85 -28.65 5.83 6.49
N GLY A 86 -28.06 6.71 5.68
CA GLY A 86 -27.57 8.02 6.13
C GLY A 86 -26.14 7.98 6.67
N VAL A 87 -25.64 9.17 7.01
CA VAL A 87 -24.21 9.40 7.32
C VAL A 87 -23.78 8.69 8.62
N ALA A 88 -24.63 8.67 9.64
CA ALA A 88 -24.30 8.08 10.93
C ALA A 88 -24.01 6.56 10.80
N GLU A 89 -24.82 5.83 10.03
CA GLU A 89 -24.59 4.41 9.79
C GLU A 89 -23.33 4.16 8.94
N LEU A 90 -23.01 5.05 7.99
CA LEU A 90 -21.79 4.95 7.20
C LEU A 90 -20.54 5.09 8.08
N ILE A 91 -20.51 6.10 8.95
CA ILE A 91 -19.39 6.33 9.89
C ILE A 91 -19.28 5.17 10.87
N SER A 92 -20.38 4.76 11.49
CA SER A 92 -20.37 3.61 12.41
C SER A 92 -19.87 2.33 11.73
N TYR A 93 -20.25 2.09 10.47
CA TYR A 93 -19.75 0.93 9.72
C TYR A 93 -18.27 1.01 9.38
N HIS A 94 -17.77 2.21 9.06
CA HIS A 94 -16.35 2.44 8.87
C HIS A 94 -15.55 2.14 10.14
N ASP A 95 -15.97 2.69 11.28
CA ASP A 95 -15.25 2.55 12.55
C ASP A 95 -15.26 1.10 13.04
N ASP A 96 -16.38 0.40 12.88
CA ASP A 96 -16.47 -1.05 13.11
C ASP A 96 -15.48 -1.81 12.22
N LEU A 97 -15.53 -1.60 10.89
CA LEU A 97 -14.65 -2.32 9.97
C LEU A 97 -13.17 -2.00 10.19
N GLU A 98 -12.84 -0.78 10.63
CA GLU A 98 -11.49 -0.38 11.02
C GLU A 98 -11.00 -1.17 12.25
N ALA A 99 -11.85 -1.32 13.27
CA ALA A 99 -11.52 -2.04 14.50
C ALA A 99 -11.25 -3.53 14.26
N ARG A 100 -12.08 -4.19 13.43
CA ARG A 100 -11.93 -5.63 13.06
C ARG A 100 -11.14 -5.84 11.76
N ARG A 101 -10.43 -4.81 11.27
CA ARG A 101 -9.66 -4.88 10.02
C ARG A 101 -8.62 -6.02 10.01
N SER A 102 -7.99 -6.28 11.15
CA SER A 102 -6.98 -7.33 11.31
C SER A 102 -7.57 -8.74 11.25
N GLU A 103 -8.85 -8.91 11.55
CA GLU A 103 -9.56 -10.20 11.54
C GLU A 103 -9.94 -10.66 10.13
N LEU A 104 -9.99 -9.72 9.17
CA LEU A 104 -10.34 -10.06 7.80
C LEU A 104 -9.25 -10.92 7.15
N PRO A 105 -9.63 -11.94 6.36
CA PRO A 105 -8.67 -12.83 5.72
C PRO A 105 -7.94 -12.17 4.55
N TYR A 106 -8.19 -10.90 4.25
CA TYR A 106 -7.56 -10.14 3.17
C TYR A 106 -7.32 -8.70 3.62
N ASP A 107 -6.41 -8.02 2.94
CA ASP A 107 -6.09 -6.63 3.24
C ASP A 107 -7.09 -5.67 2.59
N ILE A 108 -7.48 -4.66 3.37
CA ILE A 108 -8.29 -3.52 2.93
C ILE A 108 -7.65 -2.23 3.42
N ASP A 109 -7.93 -1.11 2.74
CA ASP A 109 -7.38 0.21 3.05
C ASP A 109 -8.46 1.27 3.34
N GLY A 110 -9.72 0.85 3.43
CA GLY A 110 -10.87 1.69 3.73
C GLY A 110 -12.17 1.06 3.26
N VAL A 111 -13.22 1.88 3.20
CA VAL A 111 -14.53 1.55 2.66
C VAL A 111 -14.84 2.44 1.45
N VAL A 112 -15.69 1.93 0.55
CA VAL A 112 -16.21 2.72 -0.57
C VAL A 112 -17.70 2.91 -0.36
N TYR A 113 -18.11 4.15 -0.14
CA TYR A 113 -19.51 4.54 -0.12
C TYR A 113 -20.00 4.73 -1.55
N LYS A 114 -21.19 4.20 -1.84
CA LYS A 114 -21.87 4.36 -3.12
C LYS A 114 -23.32 4.74 -2.85
N ILE A 115 -23.85 5.69 -3.61
CA ILE A 115 -25.30 5.93 -3.63
C ILE A 115 -25.99 4.64 -4.10
N ASN A 116 -26.96 4.15 -3.35
CA ASN A 116 -27.56 2.85 -3.65
C ASN A 116 -28.45 2.89 -4.89
N ASP A 117 -29.11 4.02 -5.19
CA ASP A 117 -29.98 4.19 -6.35
C ASP A 117 -29.16 4.41 -7.63
N LEU A 118 -29.34 3.55 -8.64
CA LEU A 118 -28.56 3.59 -9.88
C LEU A 118 -29.00 4.71 -10.84
N ASP A 119 -30.27 5.13 -10.79
CA ASP A 119 -30.73 6.27 -11.59
C ASP A 119 -30.09 7.56 -11.07
N LEU A 120 -29.92 7.69 -9.76
CA LEU A 120 -29.14 8.78 -9.17
C LEU A 120 -27.65 8.70 -9.53
N GLN A 121 -27.05 7.52 -9.57
CA GLN A 121 -25.66 7.37 -10.04
C GLN A 121 -25.51 7.88 -11.48
N ASN A 122 -26.42 7.49 -12.38
CA ASN A 122 -26.44 7.93 -13.77
C ASN A 122 -26.58 9.45 -13.90
N ARG A 123 -27.52 10.05 -13.16
CA ARG A 123 -27.73 11.51 -13.16
C ARG A 123 -26.54 12.29 -12.63
N LEU A 124 -25.86 11.79 -11.60
CA LEU A 124 -24.67 12.43 -11.03
C LEU A 124 -23.44 12.28 -11.92
N GLY A 125 -23.34 11.18 -12.66
CA GLY A 125 -22.26 10.94 -13.62
C GLY A 125 -20.87 10.94 -12.99
N MET A 126 -19.87 11.29 -13.80
CA MET A 126 -18.45 11.30 -13.41
C MET A 126 -17.81 12.69 -13.58
N ARG A 127 -16.75 12.93 -12.80
CA ARG A 127 -15.72 13.94 -13.09
C ARG A 127 -14.65 13.33 -13.99
N SER A 128 -13.64 14.11 -14.36
CA SER A 128 -12.55 13.68 -15.26
C SER A 128 -11.86 12.36 -14.88
N ARG A 129 -11.82 12.00 -13.59
CA ARG A 129 -11.14 10.77 -13.10
C ARG A 129 -11.90 9.99 -12.02
N ALA A 130 -13.10 10.41 -11.62
CA ALA A 130 -13.81 9.79 -10.50
C ALA A 130 -15.34 9.99 -10.59
N PRO A 131 -16.15 9.01 -10.16
CA PRO A 131 -17.60 9.17 -10.08
C PRO A 131 -17.99 10.22 -9.03
N ARG A 132 -19.13 10.89 -9.24
CA ARG A 132 -19.70 11.84 -8.24
C ARG A 132 -20.53 11.15 -7.16
N TRP A 133 -20.94 9.92 -7.42
CA TRP A 133 -21.86 9.13 -6.60
C TRP A 133 -21.16 8.11 -5.68
N ALA A 134 -19.83 8.09 -5.67
CA ALA A 134 -19.04 7.23 -4.80
C ALA A 134 -17.84 7.96 -4.19
N LEU A 135 -17.45 7.54 -2.99
CA LEU A 135 -16.35 8.08 -2.22
C LEU A 135 -15.60 6.94 -1.53
N ALA A 136 -14.26 6.94 -1.64
CA ALA A 136 -13.42 6.07 -0.82
C ALA A 136 -13.06 6.78 0.50
N HIS A 137 -13.52 6.24 1.62
CA HIS A 137 -13.14 6.68 2.97
C HIS A 137 -12.05 5.74 3.47
N LYS A 138 -10.81 6.23 3.49
CA LYS A 138 -9.62 5.47 3.88
C LYS A 138 -9.51 5.40 5.40
N PHE A 139 -9.08 4.25 5.92
CA PHE A 139 -8.75 4.08 7.34
C PHE A 139 -7.58 4.97 7.74
N ALA A 140 -7.49 5.24 9.04
CA ALA A 140 -6.31 5.85 9.59
C ALA A 140 -5.08 4.97 9.28
N ALA A 141 -4.02 5.62 8.84
CA ALA A 141 -2.80 4.91 8.51
C ALA A 141 -2.15 4.39 9.80
N GLN A 142 -1.85 3.10 9.83
CA GLN A 142 -1.34 2.42 11.02
C GLN A 142 0.07 2.93 11.33
N GLN A 143 0.33 3.15 12.62
CA GLN A 143 1.60 3.64 13.11
C GLN A 143 2.23 2.62 14.07
N ALA A 144 3.56 2.57 14.06
CA ALA A 144 4.33 1.87 15.08
C ALA A 144 5.58 2.68 15.43
N GLN A 145 6.11 2.44 16.62
CA GLN A 145 7.37 3.02 17.07
C GLN A 145 8.50 2.03 16.87
N THR A 146 9.65 2.48 16.37
CA THR A 146 10.83 1.64 16.21
C THR A 146 12.11 2.48 16.28
N ILE A 147 13.27 1.84 16.35
CA ILE A 147 14.57 2.52 16.34
C ILE A 147 15.03 2.72 14.91
N MET A 148 15.42 3.95 14.56
CA MET A 148 16.08 4.25 13.29
C MET A 148 17.57 3.97 13.39
N ARG A 149 18.02 2.84 12.83
CA ARG A 149 19.41 2.40 12.85
C ARG A 149 20.33 3.23 11.97
N ASP A 150 19.83 3.74 10.85
CA ASP A 150 20.65 4.51 9.91
C ASP A 150 19.79 5.33 8.93
N ILE A 151 20.42 6.27 8.20
CA ILE A 151 19.81 7.01 7.09
C ILE A 151 20.64 6.79 5.83
N MET A 152 20.06 6.12 4.83
CA MET A 152 20.71 5.82 3.56
C MET A 152 20.24 6.78 2.47
N ILE A 153 21.17 7.36 1.71
CA ILE A 153 20.85 8.23 0.58
C ILE A 153 21.00 7.47 -0.74
N THR A 154 19.95 7.51 -1.57
CA THR A 154 20.00 7.01 -2.95
C THR A 154 19.95 8.18 -3.93
N VAL A 155 20.80 8.16 -4.96
CA VAL A 155 20.79 9.16 -6.04
C VAL A 155 19.90 8.67 -7.17
N GLY A 156 18.82 9.38 -7.44
CA GLY A 156 17.92 9.10 -8.56
C GLY A 156 18.56 9.44 -9.91
N ARG A 157 17.94 8.96 -11.01
CA ARG A 157 18.41 9.19 -12.39
C ARG A 157 18.57 10.67 -12.75
N GLN A 158 17.80 11.55 -12.12
CA GLN A 158 17.83 13.01 -12.31
C GLN A 158 18.72 13.73 -11.28
N GLY A 159 19.49 13.00 -10.48
CA GLY A 159 20.32 13.56 -9.41
C GLY A 159 19.60 13.81 -8.09
N THR A 160 18.29 13.55 -8.01
CA THR A 160 17.50 13.70 -6.77
C THR A 160 18.03 12.78 -5.67
N LEU A 161 18.40 13.36 -4.52
CA LEU A 161 18.80 12.61 -3.33
C LEU A 161 17.55 12.16 -2.56
N THR A 162 17.35 10.84 -2.43
CA THR A 162 16.21 10.26 -1.73
C THR A 162 16.67 9.60 -0.44
N PRO A 163 16.36 10.20 0.73
CA PRO A 163 16.71 9.61 2.01
C PRO A 163 15.75 8.49 2.42
N THR A 164 16.33 7.39 2.90
CA THR A 164 15.61 6.23 3.42
C THR A 164 16.11 5.89 4.81
N ALA A 165 15.21 5.90 5.79
CA ALA A 165 15.47 5.40 7.14
C ALA A 165 15.62 3.87 7.11
N ILE A 166 16.68 3.37 7.74
CA ILE A 166 16.89 1.96 8.05
C ILE A 166 16.41 1.73 9.48
N LEU A 167 15.52 0.77 9.67
CA LEU A 167 14.78 0.59 10.90
C LEU A 167 15.09 -0.76 11.55
N GLU A 168 15.03 -0.79 12.87
CA GLU A 168 14.79 -2.04 13.61
C GLU A 168 13.48 -2.65 13.08
N PRO A 169 13.44 -3.97 12.77
CA PRO A 169 12.24 -4.60 12.22
C PRO A 169 11.01 -4.34 13.09
N VAL A 170 9.99 -3.72 12.52
CA VAL A 170 8.73 -3.40 13.21
C VAL A 170 7.54 -3.81 12.38
N THR A 171 6.51 -4.38 13.00
CA THR A 171 5.28 -4.72 12.26
C THR A 171 4.36 -3.51 12.20
N VAL A 172 4.08 -3.00 10.99
CA VAL A 172 3.12 -1.91 10.76
C VAL A 172 2.03 -2.39 9.81
N GLY A 173 0.84 -2.58 10.36
CA GLY A 173 -0.29 -3.10 9.57
C GLY A 173 -0.06 -4.48 8.99
N GLY A 174 0.44 -5.41 9.83
CA GLY A 174 0.64 -6.81 9.47
C GLY A 174 1.85 -7.10 8.58
N VAL A 175 2.63 -6.09 8.19
CA VAL A 175 3.86 -6.26 7.40
C VAL A 175 5.06 -5.79 8.22
N VAL A 176 6.15 -6.55 8.15
CA VAL A 176 7.43 -6.17 8.74
C VAL A 176 8.06 -5.06 7.90
N VAL A 177 8.27 -3.92 8.53
CA VAL A 177 8.90 -2.73 7.94
C VAL A 177 10.31 -2.60 8.51
N GLN A 178 11.30 -2.56 7.62
CA GLN A 178 12.71 -2.30 7.95
C GLN A 178 13.24 -1.04 7.25
N ARG A 179 12.45 -0.46 6.33
CA ARG A 179 12.82 0.73 5.56
C ARG A 179 11.62 1.65 5.44
N ALA A 180 11.84 2.94 5.63
CA ALA A 180 10.81 3.96 5.47
C ALA A 180 11.39 5.21 4.80
N THR A 181 10.58 5.88 3.99
CA THR A 181 11.00 7.15 3.36
C THR A 181 11.08 8.28 4.39
N LEU A 182 12.10 9.11 4.26
CA LEU A 182 12.22 10.41 4.92
C LEU A 182 11.84 11.56 3.96
N HIS A 183 11.38 11.23 2.75
CA HIS A 183 11.01 12.11 1.63
C HIS A 183 12.18 12.89 1.03
N ASN A 184 12.78 13.81 1.77
CA ASN A 184 13.88 14.67 1.32
C ASN A 184 14.67 15.19 2.53
N GLU A 185 15.76 15.92 2.27
CA GLU A 185 16.62 16.47 3.32
C GLU A 185 15.90 17.51 4.20
N ASP A 186 15.06 18.37 3.60
CA ASP A 186 14.29 19.36 4.34
C ASP A 186 13.36 18.70 5.37
N GLU A 187 12.76 17.56 5.04
CA GLU A 187 11.93 16.78 5.96
C GLU A 187 12.74 16.12 7.09
N ILE A 188 13.99 15.73 6.83
CA ILE A 188 14.90 15.26 7.88
C ILE A 188 15.18 16.39 8.87
N GLN A 189 15.53 17.57 8.36
CA GLN A 189 15.85 18.74 9.17
C GLN A 189 14.61 19.22 9.96
N ARG A 190 13.44 19.30 9.29
CA ARG A 190 12.18 19.72 9.92
C ARG A 190 11.78 18.80 11.08
N LYS A 191 12.02 17.50 10.96
CA LYS A 191 11.74 16.51 12.01
C LYS A 191 12.89 16.38 13.02
N ASP A 192 14.04 17.01 12.76
CA ASP A 192 15.31 16.78 13.44
C ASP A 192 15.60 15.28 13.58
N ALA A 193 15.42 14.51 12.50
CA ALA A 193 15.53 13.05 12.55
C ALA A 193 17.01 12.61 12.53
N ARG A 194 17.41 11.81 13.54
CA ARG A 194 18.80 11.41 13.76
C ARG A 194 18.95 9.91 13.83
N LYS A 195 20.13 9.41 13.44
CA LYS A 195 20.50 8.03 13.67
C LYS A 195 20.37 7.70 15.17
N GLY A 196 19.76 6.55 15.47
CA GLY A 196 19.50 6.09 16.84
C GLY A 196 18.16 6.55 17.42
N ASP A 197 17.46 7.51 16.80
CA ASP A 197 16.19 7.99 17.31
C ASP A 197 15.11 6.89 17.35
N THR A 198 14.26 6.96 18.37
CA THR A 198 12.96 6.28 18.32
C THR A 198 12.04 7.09 17.42
N VAL A 199 11.58 6.47 16.33
CA VAL A 199 10.76 7.13 15.30
C VAL A 199 9.37 6.51 15.21
N ILE A 200 8.40 7.32 14.80
CA ILE A 200 7.05 6.89 14.48
C ILE A 200 7.00 6.60 12.98
N VAL A 201 6.78 5.34 12.64
CA VAL A 201 6.64 4.84 11.28
C VAL A 201 5.17 4.68 10.96
N GLN A 202 4.73 5.22 9.83
CA GLN A 202 3.35 5.10 9.38
C GLN A 202 3.27 4.34 8.05
N ARG A 203 2.22 3.52 7.92
CA ARG A 203 1.86 2.85 6.67
C ARG A 203 0.34 2.92 6.44
N ALA A 204 -0.05 3.35 5.24
CA ALA A 204 -1.44 3.38 4.79
C ALA A 204 -1.64 2.33 3.69
N GLY A 205 -2.34 1.23 3.97
CA GLY A 205 -2.54 0.16 2.96
C GLY A 205 -1.24 -0.30 2.31
N ASP A 206 -1.14 -0.21 0.97
CA ASP A 206 0.05 -0.57 0.18
C ASP A 206 0.99 0.60 -0.14
N VAL A 207 0.84 1.73 0.55
CA VAL A 207 1.72 2.90 0.39
C VAL A 207 3.07 2.65 1.04
N ILE A 208 4.13 3.25 0.46
CA ILE A 208 5.50 3.23 0.98
C ILE A 208 5.50 3.69 2.44
N PRO A 209 6.07 2.90 3.38
CA PRO A 209 6.19 3.32 4.78
C PRO A 209 6.97 4.63 4.89
N GLN A 210 6.54 5.52 5.78
CA GLN A 210 7.17 6.83 5.97
C GLN A 210 7.42 7.13 7.45
N ILE A 211 8.45 7.92 7.73
CA ILE A 211 8.68 8.50 9.06
C ILE A 211 7.78 9.72 9.22
N VAL A 212 6.90 9.69 10.22
CA VAL A 212 6.01 10.82 10.52
C VAL A 212 6.54 11.73 11.62
N GLY A 213 7.39 11.22 12.51
CA GLY A 213 8.00 12.00 13.57
C GLY A 213 9.02 11.23 14.39
N VAL A 214 9.68 11.95 15.30
CA VAL A 214 10.66 11.44 16.27
C VAL A 214 10.08 11.57 17.67
N ILE A 215 10.35 10.60 18.54
CA ILE A 215 10.03 10.63 19.95
C ILE A 215 11.22 11.22 20.71
N LEU A 216 11.24 12.54 20.83
CA LEU A 216 12.38 13.30 21.36
C LEU A 216 12.71 12.93 22.80
N GLU A 217 11.72 12.51 23.58
CA GLU A 217 11.87 12.09 24.98
C GLU A 217 12.72 10.81 25.12
N ARG A 218 12.84 10.03 24.05
CA ARG A 218 13.62 8.78 23.99
C ARG A 218 14.92 8.92 23.19
N ARG A 219 15.32 10.15 22.87
CA ARG A 219 16.54 10.40 22.09
C ARG A 219 17.79 9.97 22.87
N PRO A 220 18.65 9.13 22.29
CA PRO A 220 19.97 8.85 22.86
C PRO A 220 20.81 10.13 23.00
N LYS A 221 21.60 10.23 24.06
CA LYS A 221 22.43 11.44 24.33
C LYS A 221 23.53 11.65 23.29
N ASP A 222 23.93 10.58 22.61
CA ASP A 222 24.95 10.53 21.57
C ASP A 222 24.37 10.63 20.14
N ALA A 223 23.07 10.93 20.00
CA ALA A 223 22.43 11.07 18.69
C ALA A 223 22.91 12.35 17.96
N GLU A 224 23.73 12.17 16.93
CA GLU A 224 24.26 13.25 16.11
C GLU A 224 23.24 13.75 15.07
N PRO A 225 23.15 15.07 14.84
CA PRO A 225 22.33 15.63 13.76
C PRO A 225 22.71 15.06 12.39
N TYR A 226 21.71 14.85 11.54
CA TYR A 226 21.98 14.46 10.17
C TYR A 226 22.61 15.62 9.39
N HIS A 227 23.76 15.36 8.76
CA HIS A 227 24.41 16.27 7.82
C HIS A 227 24.57 15.54 6.49
N ALA A 228 24.00 16.07 5.41
CA ALA A 228 24.21 15.50 4.08
C ALA A 228 25.70 15.60 3.73
N SER A 229 26.36 14.45 3.54
CA SER A 229 27.74 14.44 3.06
C SER A 229 27.74 14.89 1.60
N THR A 230 28.36 16.05 1.33
CA THR A 230 28.56 16.58 -0.03
C THR A 230 29.56 15.77 -0.86
N SER A 231 29.91 14.56 -0.43
CA SER A 231 30.75 13.66 -1.21
C SER A 231 29.98 13.20 -2.45
N ARG A 232 30.20 13.90 -3.57
CA ARG A 232 30.04 13.31 -4.90
C ARG A 232 30.84 12.03 -4.89
N GLY A 233 30.16 10.90 -4.76
CA GLY A 233 30.78 9.59 -4.90
C GLY A 233 31.51 9.61 -6.23
N SER A 234 32.84 9.54 -6.18
CA SER A 234 33.67 9.37 -7.36
C SER A 234 33.22 8.07 -8.02
N ALA A 235 32.38 8.16 -9.02
CA ALA A 235 32.25 7.11 -10.00
C ALA A 235 33.66 6.96 -10.60
N LYS A 236 34.41 5.96 -10.15
CA LYS A 236 35.58 5.47 -10.88
C LYS A 236 35.04 4.94 -12.21
N SER A 237 34.98 5.82 -13.19
CA SER A 237 34.93 5.46 -14.60
C SER A 237 36.24 4.75 -14.90
N THR A 238 36.23 3.43 -14.85
CA THR A 238 37.20 2.60 -15.56
C THR A 238 36.57 2.22 -16.89
N SER A 239 36.58 3.17 -17.84
CA SER A 239 36.43 2.85 -19.25
C SER A 239 37.84 2.67 -19.83
N PRO A 240 38.19 1.53 -20.45
CA PRO A 240 39.47 1.38 -21.10
C PRO A 240 39.55 2.30 -22.34
N PRO A 241 40.71 2.88 -22.67
CA PRO A 241 40.84 3.67 -23.87
C PRO A 241 40.75 2.74 -25.10
N PHE A 242 39.79 3.02 -25.98
CA PHE A 242 39.75 2.47 -27.32
C PHE A 242 41.06 2.86 -28.04
N GLY A 243 41.95 1.89 -28.21
CA GLY A 243 43.08 1.98 -29.12
C GLY A 243 42.57 2.07 -30.55
N ARG A 244 42.96 3.15 -31.24
CA ARG A 244 42.96 3.21 -32.70
C ARG A 244 44.08 2.30 -33.21
N THR A 245 43.74 1.34 -34.05
CA THR A 245 44.66 0.78 -35.05
C THR A 245 44.08 1.10 -36.42
N GLY A 246 44.97 1.49 -37.34
CA GLY A 246 44.63 1.87 -38.71
C GLY A 246 44.29 0.70 -39.62
#